data_AF-A0AAD1K9L8-F1
#
_entry.id   AF-A0AAD1K9L8-F1
#
_cell.length_a   1.000
_cell.length_b   1.000
_cell.length_c   1.000
_cell.angle_alpha   90.00
_cell.angle_beta   90.00
_cell.angle_gamma   90.00
#
_symmetry.space_group_name_H-M   'P 1'
#
loop_
_entity.id
_entity.type
_entity.pdbx_description
1 polymer ?
#
loop_
_entity_poly.entity_id
_entity_poly.type
_entity_poly.pdbx_seq_one_letter_code
_entity_poly.pdbx_strand_id
1 'polypeptide(L)'
;MKSIFHQGPIVCLLLALLPTLGGCGLGDRHDQEYQQLAPALTKVTSAAEATIRYENHPANLDGQTLLALATAHDASLLEPFSQYQLHLFRIEDHALLLLCSADGERALMEDSGCTAKLDKQHWQQGTHPCETSIAPANICLDEL
;
A
#
# COMPACT_ATOMS: atom_id res chain seq x y z
N MET A 1 74.12 14.59 -41.75
CA MET A 1 73.49 13.83 -40.65
C MET A 1 72.57 14.77 -39.89
N LYS A 2 71.29 14.38 -39.81
CA LYS A 2 70.15 14.88 -38.99
C LYS A 2 69.86 16.39 -39.00
N SER A 3 68.85 16.74 -39.79
CA SER A 3 68.16 18.02 -39.77
C SER A 3 66.69 17.83 -39.39
N ILE A 4 66.27 18.66 -38.43
CA ILE A 4 65.02 19.44 -38.39
C ILE A 4 63.73 18.72 -37.92
N PHE A 5 63.25 19.24 -36.79
CA PHE A 5 61.91 19.15 -36.23
C PHE A 5 60.80 19.42 -37.27
N HIS A 6 59.73 18.61 -37.24
CA HIS A 6 58.46 18.97 -37.88
C HIS A 6 57.27 18.66 -36.97
N GLN A 7 56.36 19.62 -36.90
CA GLN A 7 55.21 19.70 -36.01
C GLN A 7 53.97 19.05 -36.63
N GLY A 8 53.21 18.31 -35.81
CA GLY A 8 51.77 18.07 -35.87
C GLY A 8 51.22 17.15 -36.98
N PRO A 9 49.91 16.78 -36.95
CA PRO A 9 48.90 17.07 -35.94
C PRO A 9 48.09 15.83 -35.45
N ILE A 10 47.43 15.97 -34.29
CA ILE A 10 46.05 15.49 -34.04
C ILE A 10 45.76 14.03 -34.41
N VAL A 11 45.88 13.13 -33.44
CA VAL A 11 44.86 12.08 -33.26
C VAL A 11 44.44 12.13 -31.80
N CYS A 12 43.57 13.10 -31.51
CA CYS A 12 42.74 13.12 -30.32
C CYS A 12 41.87 11.86 -30.34
N LEU A 13 42.41 10.75 -29.84
CA LEU A 13 41.62 9.58 -29.47
C LEU A 13 40.95 9.85 -28.11
N LEU A 14 40.17 10.94 -28.05
CA LEU A 14 39.17 11.15 -27.01
C LEU A 14 37.99 10.28 -27.41
N LEU A 15 38.04 9.00 -27.03
CA LEU A 15 36.81 8.23 -26.88
C LEU A 15 35.96 9.00 -25.88
N ALA A 16 34.95 9.69 -26.40
CA ALA A 16 33.88 10.28 -25.65
C ALA A 16 33.23 9.16 -24.82
N LEU A 17 33.65 9.05 -23.56
CA LEU A 17 32.84 8.43 -22.53
C LEU A 17 31.58 9.29 -22.44
N LEU A 18 30.53 8.87 -23.15
CA LEU A 18 29.18 9.34 -22.92
C LEU A 18 28.82 9.02 -21.47
N PRO A 19 28.60 10.01 -20.59
CA PRO A 19 27.92 9.72 -19.35
C PRO A 19 26.49 9.34 -19.72
N THR A 20 26.12 8.07 -19.51
CA THR A 20 24.73 7.62 -19.56
C THR A 20 23.98 8.20 -18.36
N LEU A 21 23.74 9.51 -18.40
CA LEU A 21 22.84 10.22 -17.50
C LEU A 21 21.44 10.11 -18.11
N GLY A 22 20.64 9.17 -17.62
CA GLY A 22 19.27 9.01 -18.12
C GLY A 22 18.58 7.75 -17.64
N GLY A 23 18.58 7.51 -16.34
CA GLY A 23 17.87 6.40 -15.73
C GLY A 23 17.20 6.80 -14.43
N CYS A 24 16.44 7.89 -14.40
CA CYS A 24 15.41 8.03 -13.37
C CYS A 24 14.29 7.07 -13.75
N GLY A 25 14.26 5.89 -13.13
CA GLY A 25 13.10 5.02 -13.20
C GLY A 25 11.89 5.82 -12.74
N LEU A 26 10.93 6.03 -13.63
CA LEU A 26 9.61 6.52 -13.29
C LEU A 26 8.95 5.43 -12.43
N GLY A 27 9.16 5.48 -11.11
CA GLY A 27 8.27 4.78 -10.19
C GLY A 27 6.88 5.35 -10.42
N ASP A 28 5.90 4.48 -10.67
CA ASP A 28 4.52 4.92 -10.86
C ASP A 28 4.10 5.72 -9.63
N ARG A 29 3.63 6.95 -9.83
CA ARG A 29 3.22 7.83 -8.73
C ARG A 29 2.16 7.15 -7.84
N HIS A 30 1.30 6.33 -8.45
CA HIS A 30 0.30 5.56 -7.72
C HIS A 30 0.92 4.47 -6.86
N ASP A 31 1.98 3.79 -7.32
CA ASP A 31 2.68 2.81 -6.51
C ASP A 31 3.26 3.44 -5.25
N GLN A 32 3.89 4.62 -5.37
CA GLN A 32 4.42 5.31 -4.18
C GLN A 32 3.32 5.72 -3.20
N GLU A 33 2.19 6.20 -3.72
CA GLU A 33 1.01 6.57 -2.92
C GLU A 33 0.44 5.36 -2.17
N TYR A 34 0.21 4.25 -2.87
CA TYR A 34 -0.34 3.03 -2.28
C TYR A 34 0.61 2.38 -1.27
N GLN A 35 1.92 2.45 -1.49
CA GLN A 35 2.90 1.98 -0.50
C GLN A 35 2.86 2.77 0.81
N GLN A 36 2.41 4.03 0.78
CA GLN A 36 2.20 4.84 1.99
C GLN A 36 0.87 4.54 2.67
N LEU A 37 -0.18 4.18 1.92
CA LEU A 37 -1.50 3.83 2.47
C LEU A 37 -1.52 2.45 3.14
N ALA A 38 -0.77 1.48 2.62
CA ALA A 38 -0.74 0.11 3.16
C ALA A 38 -0.50 0.04 4.68
N PRO A 39 0.54 0.65 5.27
CA PRO A 39 0.75 0.62 6.72
C PRO A 39 -0.32 1.40 7.49
N ALA A 40 -0.94 2.41 6.89
CA ALA A 40 -2.08 3.09 7.52
C ALA A 40 -3.30 2.16 7.58
N LEU A 41 -3.51 1.36 6.53
CA LEU A 41 -4.65 0.45 6.44
C LEU A 41 -4.54 -0.60 7.54
N THR A 42 -3.40 -1.29 7.62
CA THR A 42 -3.13 -2.29 8.66
C THR A 42 -3.31 -1.72 10.07
N LYS A 43 -2.94 -0.46 10.33
CA LYS A 43 -3.20 0.17 11.64
C LYS A 43 -4.69 0.25 11.96
N VAL A 44 -5.52 0.68 11.01
CA VAL A 44 -6.97 0.78 11.20
C VAL A 44 -7.56 -0.61 11.41
N THR A 45 -7.16 -1.60 10.61
CA THR A 45 -7.70 -2.96 10.75
C THR A 45 -7.24 -3.63 12.03
N SER A 46 -5.99 -3.46 12.46
CA SER A 46 -5.51 -3.96 13.75
C SER A 46 -6.24 -3.30 14.93
N ALA A 47 -6.57 -2.02 14.83
CA ALA A 47 -7.41 -1.36 15.83
C ALA A 47 -8.83 -1.97 15.87
N ALA A 48 -9.43 -2.22 14.70
CA ALA A 48 -10.73 -2.89 14.61
C ALA A 48 -10.71 -4.31 15.18
N GLU A 49 -9.67 -5.09 14.87
CA GLU A 49 -9.47 -6.44 15.42
C GLU A 49 -9.31 -6.41 16.94
N ALA A 50 -8.55 -5.43 17.47
CA ALA A 50 -8.40 -5.23 18.91
C ALA A 50 -9.73 -4.83 19.58
N THR A 51 -10.53 -3.97 18.94
CA THR A 51 -11.87 -3.62 19.42
C THR A 51 -12.77 -4.85 19.49
N ILE A 52 -12.81 -5.69 18.43
CA ILE A 52 -13.59 -6.94 18.43
C ILE A 52 -13.19 -7.86 19.59
N ARG A 53 -11.88 -7.94 19.87
CA ARG A 53 -11.32 -8.92 20.81
C ARG A 53 -11.38 -8.51 22.28
N TYR A 54 -11.20 -7.22 22.56
CA TYR A 54 -10.91 -6.75 23.92
C TYR A 54 -11.93 -5.75 24.48
N GLU A 55 -12.77 -5.14 23.63
CA GLU A 55 -13.76 -4.17 24.10
C GLU A 55 -15.12 -4.82 24.38
N ASN A 56 -15.89 -4.18 25.26
CA ASN A 56 -17.27 -4.58 25.51
C ASN A 56 -18.18 -3.89 24.49
N HIS A 57 -18.60 -4.62 23.47
CA HIS A 57 -19.55 -4.15 22.46
C HIS A 57 -20.62 -5.22 22.17
N PRO A 58 -21.75 -4.83 21.53
CA PRO A 58 -22.70 -5.80 21.00
C PRO A 58 -22.02 -6.82 20.07
N ALA A 59 -22.47 -8.08 20.09
CA ALA A 59 -21.90 -9.13 19.24
C ALA A 59 -22.10 -8.86 17.73
N ASN A 60 -23.08 -8.04 17.36
CA ASN A 60 -23.46 -7.80 15.97
C ASN A 60 -23.26 -6.33 15.58
N LEU A 61 -22.05 -5.79 15.81
CA LEU A 61 -21.70 -4.47 15.28
C LEU A 61 -21.66 -4.52 13.75
N ASP A 62 -22.34 -3.58 13.12
CA ASP A 62 -22.09 -3.31 11.71
C ASP A 62 -20.69 -2.71 11.53
N GLY A 63 -20.15 -2.84 10.32
CA GLY A 63 -18.80 -2.41 10.02
C GLY A 63 -18.55 -0.91 10.19
N GLN A 64 -19.56 -0.06 9.94
CA GLN A 64 -19.39 1.39 10.07
C GLN A 64 -19.31 1.81 11.54
N THR A 65 -20.14 1.20 12.38
CA THR A 65 -20.09 1.37 13.84
C THR A 65 -18.79 0.82 14.42
N LEU A 66 -18.33 -0.34 13.94
CA LEU A 66 -17.04 -0.90 14.35
C LEU A 66 -15.88 0.04 13.97
N LEU A 67 -15.88 0.61 12.77
CA LEU A 67 -14.84 1.54 12.32
C LEU A 67 -14.81 2.77 13.24
N ALA A 68 -15.99 3.33 13.55
CA ALA A 68 -16.10 4.48 14.44
C ALA A 68 -15.57 4.20 15.85
N LEU A 69 -15.81 3.00 16.39
CA LEU A 69 -15.27 2.58 17.69
C LEU A 69 -13.77 2.39 17.63
N ALA A 70 -13.27 1.66 16.63
CA ALA A 70 -11.86 1.36 16.43
C ALA A 70 -11.00 2.62 16.32
N THR A 71 -11.53 3.69 15.72
CA THR A 71 -10.83 4.96 15.56
C THR A 71 -11.28 6.05 16.53
N ALA A 72 -12.13 5.74 17.53
CA ALA A 72 -12.66 6.74 18.46
C ALA A 72 -11.57 7.46 19.26
N HIS A 73 -10.47 6.75 19.55
CA HIS A 73 -9.33 7.28 20.29
C HIS A 73 -8.45 8.22 19.43
N ASP A 74 -8.45 8.04 18.11
CA ASP A 74 -7.69 8.84 17.15
C ASP A 74 -8.35 8.82 15.77
N ALA A 75 -9.15 9.86 15.48
CA ALA A 75 -9.81 10.01 14.18
C ALA A 75 -8.81 10.30 13.04
N SER A 76 -7.58 10.75 13.34
CA SER A 76 -6.58 11.05 12.32
C SER A 76 -6.09 9.80 11.58
N LEU A 77 -6.35 8.61 12.14
CA LEU A 77 -6.13 7.32 11.48
C LEU A 77 -6.88 7.19 10.14
N LEU A 78 -7.97 7.94 9.95
CA LEU A 78 -8.79 7.88 8.73
C LEU A 78 -8.39 8.91 7.66
N GLU A 79 -7.62 9.95 8.02
CA GLU A 79 -7.23 11.02 7.09
C GLU A 79 -6.53 10.55 5.80
N PRO A 80 -5.64 9.53 5.84
CA PRO A 80 -5.01 9.02 4.62
C PRO A 80 -6.00 8.49 3.59
N PHE A 81 -7.21 8.11 4.01
CA PHE A 81 -8.24 7.49 3.16
C PHE A 81 -9.32 8.47 2.71
N SER A 82 -9.17 9.78 2.97
CA SER A 82 -10.19 10.80 2.68
C SER A 82 -10.62 10.89 1.20
N GLN A 83 -9.79 10.40 0.27
CA GLN A 83 -10.07 10.36 -1.17
C GLN A 83 -10.54 8.99 -1.66
N TYR A 84 -10.75 8.04 -0.75
CA TYR A 84 -11.02 6.64 -1.04
C TYR A 84 -12.32 6.19 -0.36
N GLN A 85 -12.82 5.03 -0.78
CA GLN A 85 -13.91 4.38 -0.06
C GLN A 85 -13.34 3.31 0.86
N LEU A 86 -13.67 3.41 2.14
CA LEU A 86 -13.18 2.51 3.17
C LEU A 86 -14.35 1.68 3.69
N HIS A 87 -14.29 0.37 3.48
CA HIS A 87 -15.33 -0.57 3.88
C HIS A 87 -14.76 -1.51 4.93
N LEU A 88 -15.18 -1.32 6.19
CA LEU A 88 -14.89 -2.27 7.24
C LEU A 88 -16.02 -3.29 7.31
N PHE A 89 -15.66 -4.56 7.48
CA PHE A 89 -16.56 -5.66 7.72
C PHE A 89 -16.17 -6.36 9.00
N ARG A 90 -17.17 -6.87 9.72
CA ARG A 90 -16.97 -7.92 10.71
C ARG A 90 -17.41 -9.23 10.07
N ILE A 91 -16.46 -10.14 9.89
CA ILE A 91 -16.72 -11.48 9.38
C ILE A 91 -16.41 -12.44 10.53
N GLU A 92 -17.47 -13.04 11.08
CA GLU A 92 -17.39 -13.81 12.33
C GLU A 92 -16.84 -12.95 13.48
N ASP A 93 -15.68 -13.33 14.03
CA ASP A 93 -14.99 -12.62 15.10
C ASP A 93 -13.72 -11.90 14.63
N HIS A 94 -13.66 -11.58 13.34
CA HIS A 94 -12.52 -10.89 12.75
C HIS A 94 -12.93 -9.64 11.95
N ALA A 95 -12.03 -8.67 11.93
CA ALA A 95 -12.10 -7.51 11.06
C ALA A 95 -11.66 -7.86 9.63
N LEU A 96 -12.25 -7.17 8.65
CA LEU A 96 -11.76 -7.11 7.27
C LEU A 96 -11.94 -5.68 6.77
N LEU A 97 -10.85 -5.04 6.35
CA LEU A 97 -10.88 -3.70 5.77
C LEU A 97 -10.56 -3.77 4.29
N LEU A 98 -11.50 -3.30 3.47
CA LEU A 98 -11.36 -3.15 2.03
C LEU A 98 -11.23 -1.66 1.70
N LEU A 99 -10.13 -1.29 1.04
CA LEU A 99 -9.94 0.03 0.46
C LEU A 99 -10.27 -0.01 -1.04
N CYS A 100 -11.17 0.85 -1.48
CA CYS A 100 -11.53 1.01 -2.88
C CYS A 100 -11.20 2.40 -3.42
N SER A 101 -11.12 2.51 -4.74
CA SER A 101 -11.00 3.78 -5.45
C SER A 101 -12.12 4.75 -5.09
N ALA A 102 -11.91 6.05 -5.34
CA ALA A 102 -12.87 7.11 -5.04
C ALA A 102 -14.27 6.84 -5.66
N ASP A 103 -14.31 6.30 -6.88
CA ASP A 103 -15.53 5.91 -7.59
C ASP A 103 -16.18 4.62 -7.04
N GLY A 104 -15.49 3.87 -6.18
CA GLY A 104 -15.96 2.62 -5.61
C GLY A 104 -15.97 1.45 -6.60
N GLU A 105 -15.38 1.60 -7.78
CA GLU A 105 -15.42 0.54 -8.80
C GLU A 105 -14.30 -0.50 -8.60
N ARG A 106 -13.17 -0.09 -8.02
CA ARG A 106 -11.95 -0.91 -7.97
C ARG A 106 -11.48 -1.14 -6.55
N ALA A 107 -11.20 -2.40 -6.20
CA ALA A 107 -10.45 -2.72 -5.00
C ALA A 107 -8.98 -2.31 -5.16
N LEU A 108 -8.43 -1.70 -4.11
CA LEU A 108 -7.03 -1.30 -4.00
C LEU A 108 -6.31 -2.19 -3.00
N MET A 109 -6.88 -2.43 -1.82
CA MET A 109 -6.21 -3.15 -0.73
C MET A 109 -7.20 -3.92 0.13
N GLU A 110 -6.79 -5.05 0.69
CA GLU A 110 -7.53 -5.76 1.75
C GLU A 110 -6.60 -6.18 2.89
N ASP A 111 -7.11 -6.12 4.10
CA ASP A 111 -6.39 -6.47 5.34
C ASP A 111 -7.34 -7.07 6.38
N SER A 112 -6.89 -8.08 7.10
CA SER A 112 -7.63 -8.76 8.18
C SER A 112 -7.21 -8.31 9.58
N GLY A 113 -6.21 -7.44 9.71
CA GLY A 113 -5.71 -6.93 10.98
C GLY A 113 -4.92 -7.94 11.83
N CYS A 114 -4.87 -9.21 11.42
CA CYS A 114 -4.22 -10.30 12.15
C CYS A 114 -2.73 -10.47 11.84
N THR A 115 -2.28 -9.98 10.68
CA THR A 115 -0.90 -10.12 10.21
C THR A 115 -0.17 -8.77 10.28
N ALA A 116 1.16 -8.80 10.35
CA ALA A 116 1.96 -7.58 10.36
C ALA A 116 2.08 -6.90 8.98
N LYS A 117 1.67 -7.58 7.91
CA LYS A 117 1.78 -7.11 6.52
C LYS A 117 0.39 -7.08 5.91
N LEU A 118 0.17 -6.13 5.01
CA LEU A 118 -1.05 -6.06 4.22
C LEU A 118 -1.33 -7.39 3.50
N ASP A 119 -2.54 -7.95 3.67
CA ASP A 119 -2.90 -9.27 3.16
C ASP A 119 -3.05 -9.31 1.63
N LYS A 120 -3.66 -8.28 1.03
CA LYS A 120 -3.73 -8.14 -0.43
C LYS A 120 -3.44 -6.74 -0.95
N GLN A 121 -2.58 -6.71 -1.96
CA GLN A 121 -2.16 -5.51 -2.71
C GLN A 121 -2.77 -5.53 -4.12
N HIS A 122 -4.08 -5.29 -4.23
CA HIS A 122 -4.80 -5.38 -5.52
C HIS A 122 -4.22 -4.48 -6.61
N TRP A 123 -3.70 -3.30 -6.24
CA TRP A 123 -3.09 -2.36 -7.19
C TRP A 123 -1.93 -2.97 -8.00
N GLN A 124 -1.21 -3.96 -7.44
CA GLN A 124 -0.10 -4.64 -8.13
C GLN A 124 -0.57 -5.85 -8.95
N GLN A 125 -1.82 -6.28 -8.76
CA GLN A 125 -2.37 -7.52 -9.31
C GLN A 125 -3.40 -7.26 -10.42
N GLY A 126 -3.54 -6.01 -10.86
CA GLY A 126 -4.43 -5.61 -11.94
C GLY A 126 -5.66 -4.84 -11.44
N THR A 127 -6.80 -5.10 -12.07
CA THR A 127 -8.08 -4.44 -11.73
C THR A 127 -9.01 -5.48 -11.16
N HIS A 128 -9.44 -5.25 -9.91
CA HIS A 128 -10.37 -6.10 -9.19
C HIS A 128 -11.61 -5.28 -8.83
N PRO A 129 -12.82 -5.85 -8.87
CA PRO A 129 -14.02 -5.15 -8.41
C PRO A 129 -13.87 -4.76 -6.93
N CYS A 130 -14.55 -3.70 -6.50
CA CYS A 130 -14.63 -3.30 -5.09
C CYS A 130 -15.47 -4.30 -4.27
N GLU A 131 -14.94 -5.51 -4.12
CA GLU A 131 -15.56 -6.61 -3.39
C GLU A 131 -14.47 -7.36 -2.62
N THR A 132 -14.85 -7.92 -1.48
CA THR A 132 -13.93 -8.68 -0.64
C THR A 132 -13.50 -9.97 -1.34
N SER A 133 -12.21 -10.29 -1.29
CA SER A 133 -11.66 -11.49 -1.92
C SER A 133 -10.88 -12.39 -0.96
N ILE A 134 -10.82 -12.03 0.33
CA ILE A 134 -10.21 -12.83 1.39
C ILE A 134 -11.22 -13.21 2.46
N ALA A 135 -10.96 -14.32 3.14
CA ALA A 135 -11.71 -14.76 4.31
C ALA A 135 -10.78 -14.64 5.54
N PRO A 136 -11.02 -13.67 6.45
CA PRO A 136 -10.16 -13.45 7.61
C PRO A 136 -9.95 -14.68 8.47
N ALA A 137 -11.00 -15.50 8.63
CA ALA A 137 -10.93 -16.76 9.36
C ALA A 137 -9.80 -17.68 8.87
N ASN A 138 -9.46 -17.68 7.58
CA ASN A 138 -8.36 -18.52 7.09
C ASN A 138 -6.97 -17.90 7.32
N ILE A 139 -6.89 -16.59 7.51
CA ILE A 139 -5.64 -15.84 7.67
C ILE A 139 -5.27 -15.74 9.15
N CYS A 140 -6.26 -15.40 9.98
CA CYS A 140 -6.10 -15.18 11.42
C CYS A 140 -5.84 -16.47 12.22
N LEU A 141 -6.13 -17.65 11.65
CA LEU A 141 -5.84 -18.94 12.29
C LEU A 141 -4.36 -19.30 12.32
N ASP A 142 -3.56 -18.79 11.38
CA ASP A 142 -2.14 -19.14 11.24
C ASP A 142 -1.22 -18.32 12.19
N GLU A 143 -1.77 -17.36 12.92
CA GLU A 143 -1.04 -16.41 13.78
C GLU A 143 -1.31 -16.59 15.29
N LEU A 144 -1.94 -17.72 15.70
CA LEU A 144 -2.21 -18.10 17.10
C LEU A 144 -1.18 -19.06 17.70
#